data_AF-A0A317SWC5-F1
#
_entry.id   AF-A0A317SWC5-F1
#
_cell.length_a   1.000
_cell.length_b   1.000
_cell.length_c   1.000
_cell.angle_alpha   90.00
_cell.angle_beta   90.00
_cell.angle_gamma   90.00
#
_symmetry.space_group_name_H-M   'P 1'
#
loop_
_entity.id
_entity.type
_entity.pdbx_description
1 polymer ?
#
loop_
_entity_poly.entity_id
_entity_poly.type
_entity_poly.pdbx_seq_one_letter_code
_entity_poly.pdbx_strand_id
1 'polypeptide(L)'
;LPPCPKSNFTQWGTWFQLPLASGFNICAHCYYTHIHKSQFGHYFLQAEREHNVEKSCDFHTPRMQELWVVAIQTQSFEPVAKYMERRVRIPNCKGHEAGARDNWWGVPSEIPDFAVCEACYNDIVLASPFASWFVPLDSSEDIETMCDLAVSGLKKRFLRLIDPESPTHGNTWKDFVRSATYRITEVPKCVGTSCVGGPRNWWTTKNSIPGFVICEACYLDEIELSPWREEFIPTPTKQPRSEKWSCNFTMVGVALAWEVSLSNNVKNFDHFWHCTNAATKFSPCRSEVMDGAQWYKMSGIDNFTICPTCFYTIIVAANFGRHFYIDQYPRGALASCNMGPDSPRHKRLLTKLAESQDLQDFSKFKEFAYTRSLFPPCPANTSVKGLKWYGTDSFIVCEECYTDVVKPSSLANALTIHGSLSEDPASCDIYSLRMKRIWAEAC
;
A
#
# COMPACT_ATOMS: atom_id res chain seq x y z
N LEU A 1 -15.68 -11.78 -8.71
CA LEU A 1 -15.45 -10.93 -7.51
C LEU A 1 -14.01 -10.47 -7.54
N PRO A 2 -13.71 -9.21 -7.16
CA PRO A 2 -12.33 -8.78 -6.96
C PRO A 2 -11.57 -9.71 -6.01
N PRO A 3 -10.24 -9.81 -6.09
CA PRO A 3 -9.45 -10.54 -5.11
C PRO A 3 -9.61 -9.91 -3.72
N CYS A 4 -9.41 -10.72 -2.67
CA CYS A 4 -9.33 -10.19 -1.31
C CYS A 4 -8.14 -9.21 -1.22
N PRO A 5 -8.33 -7.99 -0.70
CA PRO A 5 -7.23 -7.03 -0.54
C PRO A 5 -6.27 -7.40 0.60
N LYS A 6 -6.60 -8.44 1.39
CA LYS A 6 -5.79 -8.90 2.53
C LYS A 6 -5.56 -7.74 3.51
N SER A 7 -4.32 -7.50 3.93
CA SER A 7 -3.93 -6.36 4.76
C SER A 7 -3.79 -5.04 4.00
N ASN A 8 -3.93 -5.03 2.67
CA ASN A 8 -3.86 -3.80 1.90
C ASN A 8 -5.16 -3.02 2.11
N PHE A 9 -5.01 -1.74 2.39
CA PHE A 9 -6.11 -0.82 2.57
C PHE A 9 -6.64 -0.35 1.22
N THR A 10 -7.93 -0.47 0.99
CA THR A 10 -8.58 -0.06 -0.25
C THR A 10 -9.84 0.76 0.01
N GLN A 11 -10.21 1.61 -0.95
CA GLN A 11 -11.43 2.44 -0.91
C GLN A 11 -12.55 1.87 -1.79
N TRP A 12 -12.34 0.66 -2.33
CA TRP A 12 -13.21 0.01 -3.28
C TRP A 12 -13.76 -1.30 -2.72
N GLY A 13 -14.77 -1.85 -3.39
CA GLY A 13 -15.34 -3.15 -3.07
C GLY A 13 -16.58 -3.10 -2.20
N THR A 14 -17.25 -4.25 -2.13
CA THR A 14 -18.38 -4.48 -1.24
C THR A 14 -17.86 -5.13 0.03
N TRP A 15 -18.33 -4.64 1.18
CA TRP A 15 -17.86 -5.07 2.50
C TRP A 15 -19.02 -5.62 3.32
N PHE A 16 -18.72 -6.58 4.19
CA PHE A 16 -19.64 -7.25 5.09
C PHE A 16 -19.12 -7.16 6.51
N GLN A 17 -20.03 -7.08 7.48
CA GLN A 17 -19.71 -6.89 8.90
C GLN A 17 -20.69 -7.69 9.77
N LEU A 18 -20.22 -8.05 10.96
CA LEU A 18 -21.08 -8.52 12.04
C LEU A 18 -21.64 -7.28 12.77
N PRO A 19 -22.96 -7.13 12.97
CA PRO A 19 -23.53 -5.92 13.59
C PRO A 19 -22.94 -5.57 14.96
N LEU A 20 -22.60 -6.57 15.77
CA LEU A 20 -21.98 -6.39 17.09
C LEU A 20 -20.49 -6.01 17.04
N ALA A 21 -19.87 -6.08 15.86
CA ALA A 21 -18.46 -5.77 15.61
C ALA A 21 -18.31 -5.02 14.27
N SER A 22 -19.02 -3.89 14.11
CA SER A 22 -19.05 -3.08 12.87
C SER A 22 -17.69 -2.51 12.44
N GLY A 23 -16.66 -2.56 13.29
CA GLY A 23 -15.28 -2.24 12.92
C GLY A 23 -14.54 -3.36 12.19
N PHE A 24 -15.09 -4.59 12.16
CA PHE A 24 -14.44 -5.78 11.60
C PHE A 24 -14.86 -5.99 10.15
N ASN A 25 -13.98 -5.64 9.20
CA ASN A 25 -14.31 -5.54 7.80
C ASN A 25 -14.01 -6.83 7.04
N ILE A 26 -15.02 -7.38 6.36
CA ILE A 26 -14.90 -8.58 5.55
C ILE A 26 -15.17 -8.23 4.09
N CYS A 27 -14.18 -8.41 3.22
CA CYS A 27 -14.39 -8.14 1.79
C CYS A 27 -15.37 -9.15 1.17
N ALA A 28 -16.07 -8.75 0.10
CA ALA A 28 -17.01 -9.61 -0.60
C ALA A 28 -16.39 -10.94 -1.08
N HIS A 29 -15.11 -10.95 -1.45
CA HIS A 29 -14.41 -12.18 -1.82
C HIS A 29 -14.43 -13.18 -0.66
N CYS A 30 -13.94 -12.79 0.53
CA CYS A 30 -13.92 -13.68 1.69
C CYS A 30 -15.33 -14.07 2.15
N TYR A 31 -16.28 -13.11 2.12
CA TYR A 31 -17.66 -13.40 2.48
C TYR A 31 -18.28 -14.47 1.58
N TYR A 32 -18.28 -14.28 0.26
CA TYR A 32 -18.94 -15.23 -0.65
C TYR A 32 -18.19 -16.56 -0.78
N THR A 33 -16.87 -16.56 -0.59
CA THR A 33 -16.06 -17.79 -0.65
C THR A 33 -16.19 -18.63 0.63
N HIS A 34 -16.20 -18.02 1.82
CA HIS A 34 -16.08 -18.75 3.09
C HIS A 34 -17.30 -18.66 4.01
N ILE A 35 -18.09 -17.58 3.93
CA ILE A 35 -19.10 -17.24 4.94
C ILE A 35 -20.53 -17.44 4.43
N HIS A 36 -20.86 -16.89 3.26
CA HIS A 36 -22.21 -16.79 2.72
C HIS A 36 -22.97 -18.14 2.70
N LYS A 37 -22.27 -19.23 2.33
CA LYS A 37 -22.86 -20.57 2.24
C LYS A 37 -22.80 -21.38 3.55
N SER A 38 -22.17 -20.85 4.60
CA SER A 38 -22.09 -21.50 5.90
C SER A 38 -23.39 -21.31 6.70
N GLN A 39 -23.56 -22.08 7.78
CA GLN A 39 -24.70 -21.87 8.70
C GLN A 39 -24.71 -20.49 9.36
N PHE A 40 -23.57 -19.77 9.37
CA PHE A 40 -23.44 -18.45 10.00
C PHE A 40 -23.56 -17.29 9.00
N GLY A 41 -23.79 -17.57 7.71
CA GLY A 41 -23.86 -16.53 6.67
C GLY A 41 -24.85 -15.40 7.00
N HIS A 42 -25.98 -15.77 7.61
CA HIS A 42 -27.05 -14.85 8.00
C HIS A 42 -26.71 -13.89 9.15
N TYR A 43 -25.59 -14.10 9.86
CA TYR A 43 -25.14 -13.18 10.91
C TYR A 43 -24.48 -11.91 10.36
N PHE A 44 -24.04 -11.95 9.10
CA PHE A 44 -23.30 -10.86 8.49
C PHE A 44 -24.21 -10.04 7.58
N LEU A 45 -24.08 -8.72 7.68
CA LEU A 45 -24.80 -7.78 6.84
C LEU A 45 -23.82 -7.06 5.93
N GLN A 46 -24.30 -6.65 4.76
CA GLN A 46 -23.53 -5.77 3.91
C GLN A 46 -23.38 -4.41 4.61
N ALA A 47 -22.14 -3.94 4.74
CA ALA A 47 -21.85 -2.64 5.33
C ALA A 47 -22.33 -1.51 4.42
N GLU A 48 -22.71 -0.39 5.02
CA GLU A 48 -23.04 0.82 4.28
C GLU A 48 -21.81 1.35 3.52
N ARG A 49 -22.08 1.98 2.37
CA ARG A 49 -21.01 2.47 1.51
C ARG A 49 -20.49 3.80 2.04
N GLU A 50 -19.42 3.73 2.81
CA GLU A 50 -18.66 4.91 3.22
C GLU A 50 -17.77 5.40 2.07
N HIS A 51 -17.72 6.72 1.89
CA HIS A 51 -16.84 7.36 0.90
C HIS A 51 -15.54 7.81 1.54
N ASN A 52 -14.42 7.61 0.84
CA ASN A 52 -13.07 7.99 1.30
C ASN A 52 -12.61 7.29 2.59
N VAL A 53 -13.22 6.15 2.95
CA VAL A 53 -12.75 5.30 4.05
C VAL A 53 -11.99 4.11 3.48
N GLU A 54 -10.76 3.94 3.96
CA GLU A 54 -9.90 2.83 3.60
C GLU A 54 -10.17 1.64 4.51
N LYS A 55 -10.41 0.46 3.90
CA LYS A 55 -10.70 -0.79 4.60
C LYS A 55 -9.74 -1.88 4.12
N SER A 56 -9.32 -2.75 5.03
CA SER A 56 -8.61 -3.99 4.73
C SER A 56 -9.49 -5.17 5.15
N CYS A 57 -9.14 -6.40 4.74
CA CYS A 57 -9.94 -7.58 5.05
C CYS A 57 -9.44 -8.29 6.30
N ASP A 58 -10.16 -8.12 7.41
CA ASP A 58 -9.85 -8.75 8.70
C ASP A 58 -10.09 -10.27 8.70
N PHE A 59 -10.88 -10.79 7.74
CA PHE A 59 -11.07 -12.23 7.57
C PHE A 59 -9.81 -12.97 7.09
N HIS A 60 -8.85 -12.26 6.51
CA HIS A 60 -7.63 -12.88 5.98
C HIS A 60 -6.58 -13.18 7.05
N THR A 61 -6.77 -12.78 8.31
CA THR A 61 -5.77 -13.03 9.35
C THR A 61 -5.70 -14.53 9.69
N PRO A 62 -4.50 -15.06 10.01
CA PRO A 62 -4.35 -16.46 10.41
C PRO A 62 -5.30 -16.87 11.54
N ARG A 63 -5.43 -16.02 12.57
CA ARG A 63 -6.31 -16.30 13.70
C ARG A 63 -7.78 -16.37 13.30
N MET A 64 -8.24 -15.47 12.44
CA MET A 64 -9.62 -15.49 11.97
C MET A 64 -9.90 -16.74 11.12
N GLN A 65 -8.96 -17.15 10.26
CA GLN A 65 -9.09 -18.36 9.46
C GLN A 65 -9.11 -19.63 10.34
N GLU A 66 -8.23 -19.74 11.33
CA GLU A 66 -8.21 -20.83 12.30
C GLU A 66 -9.53 -20.94 13.07
N LEU A 67 -9.99 -19.83 13.67
CA LEU A 67 -11.24 -19.79 14.42
C LEU A 67 -12.45 -20.11 13.54
N TRP A 68 -12.43 -19.68 12.26
CA TRP A 68 -13.49 -20.00 11.32
C TRP A 68 -13.58 -21.50 11.05
N VAL A 69 -12.44 -22.18 10.84
CA VAL A 69 -12.42 -23.64 10.68
C VAL A 69 -13.01 -24.34 11.89
N VAL A 70 -12.62 -23.92 13.10
CA VAL A 70 -13.17 -24.47 14.36
C VAL A 70 -14.67 -24.21 14.47
N ALA A 71 -15.14 -23.01 14.11
CA ALA A 71 -16.56 -22.66 14.17
C ALA A 71 -17.42 -23.52 13.23
N ILE A 72 -16.93 -23.79 12.01
CA ILE A 72 -17.63 -24.67 11.07
C ILE A 72 -17.70 -26.10 11.60
N GLN A 73 -16.58 -26.64 12.11
CA GLN A 73 -16.49 -28.01 12.61
C GLN A 73 -17.34 -28.24 13.87
N THR A 74 -17.30 -27.31 14.81
CA THR A 74 -18.01 -27.41 16.10
C THR A 74 -19.43 -26.86 16.05
N GLN A 75 -19.82 -26.23 14.94
CA GLN A 75 -21.07 -25.48 14.79
C GLN A 75 -21.28 -24.39 15.86
N SER A 76 -20.19 -23.88 16.46
CA SER A 76 -20.24 -22.80 17.44
C SER A 76 -19.61 -21.53 16.90
N PHE A 77 -20.40 -20.45 16.83
CA PHE A 77 -19.92 -19.13 16.39
C PHE A 77 -19.29 -18.31 17.53
N GLU A 78 -19.48 -18.72 18.78
CA GLU A 78 -19.06 -17.95 19.96
C GLU A 78 -17.56 -17.56 19.96
N PRO A 79 -16.61 -18.46 19.61
CA PRO A 79 -15.20 -18.09 19.56
C PRO A 79 -14.89 -17.01 18.51
N VAL A 80 -15.56 -17.07 17.36
CA VAL A 80 -15.43 -16.09 16.27
C VAL A 80 -15.99 -14.74 16.70
N ALA A 81 -17.20 -14.72 17.27
CA ALA A 81 -17.84 -13.49 17.75
C ALA A 81 -16.96 -12.79 18.81
N LYS A 82 -16.47 -13.53 19.82
CA LYS A 82 -15.59 -13.00 20.86
C LYS A 82 -14.29 -12.43 20.30
N TYR A 83 -13.69 -13.10 19.32
CA TYR A 83 -12.49 -12.59 18.67
C TYR A 83 -12.77 -11.30 17.89
N MET A 84 -13.84 -11.25 17.09
CA MET A 84 -14.23 -10.05 16.33
C MET A 84 -14.49 -8.86 17.26
N GLU A 85 -15.30 -9.04 18.31
CA GLU A 85 -15.62 -8.00 19.29
C GLU A 85 -14.38 -7.48 20.03
N ARG A 86 -13.41 -8.36 20.32
CA ARG A 86 -12.14 -7.95 20.91
C ARG A 86 -11.29 -7.20 19.90
N ARG A 87 -11.14 -7.71 18.67
CA ARG A 87 -10.20 -7.15 17.70
C ARG A 87 -10.56 -5.76 17.22
N VAL A 88 -11.84 -5.41 17.15
CA VAL A 88 -12.26 -4.04 16.80
C VAL A 88 -11.86 -2.99 17.84
N ARG A 89 -11.54 -3.41 19.07
CA ARG A 89 -11.07 -2.51 20.14
C ARG A 89 -9.54 -2.36 20.15
N ILE A 90 -8.83 -3.18 19.39
CA ILE A 90 -7.37 -3.17 19.29
C ILE A 90 -7.00 -2.38 18.03
N PRO A 91 -6.24 -1.27 18.14
CA PRO A 91 -5.76 -0.53 16.97
C PRO A 91 -4.97 -1.44 16.02
N ASN A 92 -5.13 -1.23 14.72
CA ASN A 92 -4.32 -1.96 13.73
C ASN A 92 -2.83 -1.69 13.93
N CYS A 93 -2.00 -2.67 13.56
CA CYS A 93 -0.55 -2.53 13.59
C CYS A 93 -0.13 -1.31 12.78
N LYS A 94 0.61 -0.38 13.41
CA LYS A 94 1.13 0.85 12.79
C LYS A 94 2.37 0.62 11.93
N GLY A 95 2.80 -0.64 11.82
CA GLY A 95 3.91 -1.04 11.00
C GLY A 95 5.25 -0.56 11.53
N HIS A 96 5.92 0.28 10.74
CA HIS A 96 7.22 0.86 11.05
C HIS A 96 7.13 2.12 11.94
N GLU A 97 5.94 2.67 12.17
CA GLU A 97 5.74 3.78 13.09
C GLU A 97 5.75 3.25 14.53
N ALA A 98 6.60 3.85 15.36
CA ALA A 98 6.66 3.48 16.76
C ALA A 98 5.46 4.03 17.54
N GLY A 99 5.04 3.30 18.57
CA GLY A 99 3.92 3.67 19.44
C GLY A 99 4.25 3.42 20.90
N ALA A 100 4.51 4.49 21.66
CA ALA A 100 4.89 4.44 23.07
C ALA A 100 3.78 3.96 24.04
N ARG A 101 2.63 3.49 23.55
CA ARG A 101 1.45 3.14 24.39
C ARG A 101 0.73 1.85 23.97
N ASP A 102 1.32 1.06 23.09
CA ASP A 102 0.72 -0.20 22.66
C ASP A 102 1.18 -1.32 23.59
N ASN A 103 0.34 -2.35 23.83
CA ASN A 103 0.79 -3.54 24.54
C ASN A 103 1.74 -4.34 23.63
N TRP A 104 2.84 -4.84 24.19
CA TRP A 104 3.88 -5.53 23.46
C TRP A 104 4.10 -6.96 23.98
N TRP A 105 4.40 -7.88 23.06
CA TRP A 105 4.75 -9.25 23.35
C TRP A 105 6.07 -9.61 22.68
N GLY A 106 6.85 -10.48 23.31
CA GLY A 106 8.10 -10.96 22.75
C GLY A 106 8.51 -12.30 23.32
N VAL A 107 9.68 -12.78 22.89
CA VAL A 107 10.30 -14.03 23.34
C VAL A 107 11.71 -13.73 23.87
N PRO A 108 11.85 -12.92 24.92
CA PRO A 108 13.13 -12.32 25.32
C PRO A 108 14.20 -13.35 25.72
N SER A 109 13.80 -14.58 26.08
CA SER A 109 14.73 -15.68 26.33
C SER A 109 15.42 -16.23 25.08
N GLU A 110 14.87 -16.00 23.90
CA GLU A 110 15.36 -16.52 22.61
C GLU A 110 15.80 -15.39 21.67
N ILE A 111 15.03 -14.28 21.63
CA ILE A 111 15.31 -13.10 20.82
C ILE A 111 15.00 -11.85 21.68
N PRO A 112 16.00 -11.30 22.39
CA PRO A 112 15.81 -10.19 23.34
C PRO A 112 15.12 -8.96 22.73
N ASP A 113 15.48 -8.59 21.50
CA ASP A 113 15.00 -7.38 20.83
C ASP A 113 13.75 -7.62 19.95
N PHE A 114 13.12 -8.80 20.04
CA PHE A 114 11.94 -9.12 19.23
C PHE A 114 10.65 -8.66 19.91
N ALA A 115 9.92 -7.76 19.26
CA ALA A 115 8.70 -7.16 19.77
C ALA A 115 7.54 -7.22 18.76
N VAL A 116 6.38 -7.63 19.25
CA VAL A 116 5.15 -7.78 18.49
C VAL A 116 4.06 -6.95 19.16
N CYS A 117 3.40 -6.08 18.41
CA CYS A 117 2.29 -5.29 18.92
C CYS A 117 1.04 -6.14 19.18
N GLU A 118 0.11 -5.64 19.99
CA GLU A 118 -1.13 -6.35 20.33
C GLU A 118 -1.91 -6.86 19.11
N ALA A 119 -2.01 -6.09 18.03
CA ALA A 119 -2.71 -6.51 16.83
C ALA A 119 -2.07 -7.75 16.19
N CYS A 120 -0.76 -7.71 15.94
CA CYS A 120 -0.04 -8.85 15.36
C CYS A 120 0.01 -10.06 16.31
N TYR A 121 0.04 -9.83 17.63
CA TYR A 121 -0.08 -10.91 18.60
C TYR A 121 -1.43 -11.62 18.45
N ASN A 122 -2.53 -10.86 18.43
CA ASN A 122 -3.88 -11.43 18.32
C ASN A 122 -4.16 -12.06 16.94
N ASP A 123 -3.63 -11.50 15.86
CA ASP A 123 -3.93 -11.95 14.49
C ASP A 123 -3.07 -13.10 14.00
N ILE A 124 -1.82 -13.17 14.47
CA ILE A 124 -0.80 -14.05 13.91
C ILE A 124 -0.27 -14.98 15.00
N VAL A 125 0.18 -14.45 16.13
CA VAL A 125 0.84 -15.25 17.17
C VAL A 125 -0.14 -16.19 17.87
N LEU A 126 -1.36 -15.73 18.19
CA LEU A 126 -2.40 -16.58 18.79
C LEU A 126 -2.86 -17.72 17.87
N ALA A 127 -2.60 -17.62 16.57
CA ALA A 127 -2.84 -18.69 15.62
C ALA A 127 -1.71 -19.74 15.56
N SER A 128 -0.66 -19.53 16.34
CA SER A 128 0.52 -20.40 16.37
C SER A 128 0.51 -21.33 17.60
N PRO A 129 1.11 -22.53 17.49
CA PRO A 129 1.34 -23.38 18.65
C PRO A 129 2.37 -22.79 19.64
N PHE A 130 3.07 -21.73 19.25
CA PHE A 130 4.11 -21.06 20.04
C PHE A 130 3.57 -19.89 20.88
N ALA A 131 2.26 -19.63 20.85
CA ALA A 131 1.65 -18.49 21.54
C ALA A 131 2.00 -18.42 23.04
N SER A 132 2.16 -19.57 23.70
CA SER A 132 2.53 -19.66 25.12
C SER A 132 3.95 -19.23 25.44
N TRP A 133 4.83 -19.11 24.44
CA TRP A 133 6.22 -18.68 24.61
C TRP A 133 6.36 -17.17 24.61
N PHE A 134 5.36 -16.48 24.06
CA PHE A 134 5.30 -15.03 24.02
C PHE A 134 4.82 -14.48 25.36
N VAL A 135 5.64 -13.63 25.96
CA VAL A 135 5.34 -12.95 27.22
C VAL A 135 5.11 -11.47 26.98
N PRO A 136 4.28 -10.79 27.80
CA PRO A 136 4.20 -9.34 27.79
C PRO A 136 5.57 -8.71 28.03
N LEU A 137 5.90 -7.68 27.28
CA LEU A 137 7.11 -6.88 27.46
C LEU A 137 6.76 -5.63 28.26
N ASP A 138 7.67 -5.22 29.16
CA ASP A 138 7.53 -3.94 29.86
C ASP A 138 7.74 -2.80 28.86
N SER A 139 6.72 -1.95 28.69
CA SER A 139 6.84 -0.75 27.88
C SER A 139 7.68 0.28 28.64
N SER A 140 8.99 0.31 28.43
CA SER A 140 9.79 1.46 28.88
C SER A 140 9.38 2.68 28.07
N GLU A 141 9.11 3.81 28.75
CA GLU A 141 8.60 5.05 28.14
C GLU A 141 9.52 5.66 27.06
N ASP A 142 10.77 5.18 26.94
CA ASP A 142 11.83 5.77 26.12
C ASP A 142 12.23 4.96 24.86
N ILE A 143 11.64 3.79 24.61
CA ILE A 143 12.00 2.98 23.42
C ILE A 143 10.88 3.09 22.37
N GLU A 144 11.19 3.70 21.23
CA GLU A 144 10.41 3.58 19.99
C GLU A 144 10.46 2.12 19.50
N THR A 145 9.63 1.27 20.07
CA THR A 145 9.52 -0.13 19.65
C THR A 145 8.67 -0.23 18.38
N MET A 146 9.19 -0.93 17.39
CA MET A 146 8.51 -1.24 16.13
C MET A 146 8.01 -2.68 16.18
N CYS A 147 6.89 -2.97 15.51
CA CYS A 147 6.42 -4.34 15.40
C CYS A 147 7.27 -5.14 14.40
N ASP A 148 8.01 -6.15 14.86
CA ASP A 148 8.83 -6.99 14.00
C ASP A 148 8.00 -7.83 13.03
N LEU A 149 6.79 -8.24 13.43
CA LEU A 149 5.83 -8.88 12.50
C LEU A 149 5.20 -7.91 11.50
N ALA A 150 5.54 -6.61 11.53
CA ALA A 150 5.27 -5.71 10.41
C ALA A 150 6.35 -5.77 9.33
N VAL A 151 7.55 -6.23 9.66
CA VAL A 151 8.61 -6.45 8.68
C VAL A 151 8.22 -7.64 7.81
N SER A 152 8.05 -7.39 6.51
CA SER A 152 7.55 -8.35 5.51
C SER A 152 8.27 -9.70 5.57
N GLY A 153 9.61 -9.70 5.68
CA GLY A 153 10.40 -10.93 5.79
C GLY A 153 10.12 -11.73 7.04
N LEU A 154 10.16 -11.09 8.20
CA LEU A 154 9.90 -11.72 9.49
C LEU A 154 8.46 -12.27 9.56
N LYS A 155 7.48 -11.49 9.07
CA LYS A 155 6.10 -11.93 8.94
C LYS A 155 5.98 -13.16 8.05
N LYS A 156 6.54 -13.14 6.84
CA LYS A 156 6.50 -14.28 5.90
C LYS A 156 7.15 -15.54 6.49
N ARG A 157 8.27 -15.39 7.21
CA ARG A 157 8.93 -16.51 7.92
C ARG A 157 8.05 -17.09 9.02
N PHE A 158 7.46 -16.23 9.85
CA PHE A 158 6.56 -16.68 10.91
C PHE A 158 5.31 -17.35 10.35
N LEU A 159 4.72 -16.80 9.28
CA LEU A 159 3.57 -17.41 8.61
C LEU A 159 3.91 -18.79 8.04
N ARG A 160 5.09 -18.96 7.42
CA ARG A 160 5.55 -20.29 6.95
C ARG A 160 5.81 -21.29 8.05
N LEU A 161 6.10 -20.82 9.26
CA LEU A 161 6.31 -21.67 10.44
C LEU A 161 4.98 -22.24 10.96
N ILE A 162 3.87 -21.52 10.81
CA ILE A 162 2.56 -21.91 11.31
C ILE A 162 1.64 -22.49 10.23
N ASP A 163 2.01 -22.37 8.96
CA ASP A 163 1.28 -22.92 7.82
C ASP A 163 1.49 -24.45 7.73
N PRO A 164 0.44 -25.28 7.93
CA PRO A 164 0.56 -26.74 7.93
C PRO A 164 0.87 -27.32 6.54
N GLU A 165 0.61 -26.58 5.47
CA GLU A 165 0.89 -27.00 4.09
C GLU A 165 2.27 -26.53 3.59
N SER A 166 3.02 -25.83 4.44
CA SER A 166 4.31 -25.26 4.07
C SER A 166 5.30 -26.36 3.66
N PRO A 167 5.86 -26.33 2.43
CA PRO A 167 6.78 -27.34 1.93
C PRO A 167 8.13 -27.36 2.67
N THR A 168 8.36 -26.39 3.57
CA THR A 168 9.49 -26.40 4.51
C THR A 168 9.18 -27.29 5.72
N HIS A 169 8.75 -28.52 5.46
CA HIS A 169 8.61 -29.58 6.46
C HIS A 169 10.01 -29.88 7.03
N GLY A 170 10.44 -29.10 8.03
CA GLY A 170 11.81 -29.03 8.54
C GLY A 170 12.24 -27.67 9.09
N ASN A 171 11.51 -26.58 8.82
CA ASN A 171 11.69 -25.30 9.52
C ASN A 171 11.14 -25.43 10.94
N THR A 172 12.05 -25.39 11.91
CA THR A 172 11.70 -25.42 13.33
C THR A 172 11.63 -23.99 13.88
N TRP A 173 11.05 -23.82 15.07
CA TRP A 173 11.16 -22.57 15.82
C TRP A 173 12.60 -22.05 15.88
N LYS A 174 13.59 -22.95 15.98
CA LYS A 174 15.01 -22.58 16.00
C LYS A 174 15.48 -21.90 14.72
N ASP A 175 14.93 -22.29 13.57
CA ASP A 175 15.25 -21.64 12.28
C ASP A 175 14.66 -20.24 12.20
N PHE A 176 13.43 -20.08 12.70
CA PHE A 176 12.83 -18.76 12.87
C PHE A 176 13.67 -17.89 13.80
N VAL A 177 14.03 -18.37 15.00
CA VAL A 177 14.87 -17.65 15.97
C VAL A 177 16.18 -17.22 15.31
N ARG A 178 16.93 -18.16 14.72
CA ARG A 178 18.21 -17.86 14.05
C ARG A 178 18.05 -16.79 12.97
N SER A 179 17.04 -16.92 12.11
CA SER A 179 16.82 -15.99 11.02
C SER A 179 16.32 -14.62 11.48
N ALA A 180 15.47 -14.58 12.51
CA ALA A 180 14.93 -13.35 13.07
C ALA A 180 16.03 -12.59 13.83
N THR A 181 16.80 -13.27 14.68
CA THR A 181 17.97 -12.69 15.36
C THR A 181 18.94 -12.09 14.35
N TYR A 182 19.33 -12.85 13.33
CA TYR A 182 20.23 -12.33 12.28
C TYR A 182 19.68 -11.06 11.61
N ARG A 183 18.40 -11.08 11.22
CA ARG A 183 17.77 -9.93 10.58
C ARG A 183 17.69 -8.70 11.49
N ILE A 184 17.50 -8.89 12.79
CA ILE A 184 17.31 -7.80 13.77
C ILE A 184 18.65 -7.23 14.24
N THR A 185 19.63 -8.09 14.56
CA THR A 185 20.90 -7.68 15.20
C THR A 185 22.02 -7.41 14.21
N GLU A 186 22.14 -8.22 13.15
CA GLU A 186 23.30 -8.18 12.25
C GLU A 186 23.06 -7.39 10.97
N VAL A 187 21.80 -7.30 10.51
CA VAL A 187 21.46 -6.69 9.22
C VAL A 187 20.96 -5.27 9.43
N PRO A 188 21.70 -4.24 8.97
CA PRO A 188 21.25 -2.86 9.13
C PRO A 188 19.96 -2.61 8.35
N LYS A 189 19.10 -1.72 8.89
CA LYS A 189 17.88 -1.26 8.21
C LYS A 189 18.20 -0.73 6.80
N CYS A 190 17.22 -0.86 5.91
CA CYS A 190 17.31 -0.31 4.57
C CYS A 190 17.45 1.21 4.64
N VAL A 191 18.40 1.75 3.86
CA VAL A 191 18.71 3.20 3.81
C VAL A 191 17.84 3.95 2.80
N GLY A 192 16.96 3.23 2.11
CA GLY A 192 16.15 3.75 1.02
C GLY A 192 17.00 4.37 -0.09
N THR A 193 16.62 5.57 -0.50
CA THR A 193 17.33 6.38 -1.50
C THR A 193 18.55 7.10 -0.95
N SER A 194 18.85 6.97 0.35
CA SER A 194 20.05 7.56 0.95
C SER A 194 21.29 6.77 0.56
N CYS A 195 22.36 7.46 0.20
CA CYS A 195 23.62 6.84 -0.20
C CYS A 195 24.52 6.59 1.01
N VAL A 196 24.91 5.34 1.24
CA VAL A 196 25.80 4.95 2.33
C VAL A 196 27.08 4.31 1.81
N GLY A 197 28.18 4.50 2.54
CA GLY A 197 29.43 3.76 2.35
C GLY A 197 29.60 2.67 3.41
N GLY A 198 30.68 1.89 3.29
CA GLY A 198 31.06 0.89 4.29
C GLY A 198 30.64 -0.54 3.96
N PRO A 199 31.01 -1.52 4.81
CA PRO A 199 30.74 -2.93 4.56
C PRO A 199 29.24 -3.23 4.75
N ARG A 200 28.55 -3.46 3.63
CA ARG A 200 27.18 -3.98 3.58
C ARG A 200 27.13 -5.07 2.53
N ASN A 201 26.28 -6.06 2.76
CA ASN A 201 25.96 -7.03 1.72
C ASN A 201 24.93 -6.40 0.78
N TRP A 202 25.27 -6.46 -0.51
CA TRP A 202 24.43 -5.96 -1.59
C TRP A 202 24.14 -7.10 -2.54
N TRP A 203 22.96 -7.03 -3.16
CA TRP A 203 22.50 -8.00 -4.14
C TRP A 203 22.16 -7.28 -5.44
N THR A 204 22.15 -8.04 -6.52
CA THR A 204 21.73 -7.61 -7.86
C THR A 204 21.07 -8.78 -8.58
N THR A 205 20.57 -8.56 -9.79
CA THR A 205 19.95 -9.60 -10.61
C THR A 205 21.00 -10.42 -11.35
N LYS A 206 20.76 -11.72 -11.58
CA LYS A 206 21.61 -12.61 -12.40
C LYS A 206 21.85 -12.02 -13.78
N ASN A 207 20.76 -11.61 -14.44
CA ASN A 207 20.82 -10.78 -15.63
C ASN A 207 21.08 -9.35 -15.16
N SER A 208 22.35 -8.92 -15.17
CA SER A 208 22.76 -7.65 -14.54
C SER A 208 22.04 -6.43 -15.14
N ILE A 209 21.54 -5.56 -14.26
CA ILE A 209 21.05 -4.24 -14.62
C ILE A 209 22.10 -3.21 -14.17
N PRO A 210 22.67 -2.39 -15.07
CA PRO A 210 23.68 -1.41 -14.71
C PRO A 210 23.20 -0.46 -13.60
N GLY A 211 24.02 -0.33 -12.56
CA GLY A 211 23.74 0.54 -11.41
C GLY A 211 22.63 0.05 -10.47
N PHE A 212 22.08 -1.15 -10.68
CA PHE A 212 21.03 -1.72 -9.82
C PHE A 212 21.64 -2.55 -8.68
N VAL A 213 21.44 -2.06 -7.46
CA VAL A 213 21.83 -2.73 -6.23
C VAL A 213 20.71 -2.65 -5.19
N ILE A 214 20.55 -3.74 -4.43
CA ILE A 214 19.61 -3.82 -3.32
C ILE A 214 20.36 -4.20 -2.05
N CYS A 215 19.95 -3.63 -0.91
CA CYS A 215 20.57 -3.99 0.36
C CYS A 215 20.08 -5.36 0.83
N GLU A 216 20.88 -6.03 1.66
CA GLU A 216 20.52 -7.30 2.27
C GLU A 216 19.18 -7.26 3.02
N ALA A 217 18.84 -6.16 3.70
CA ALA A 217 17.53 -6.02 4.35
C ALA A 217 16.36 -6.22 3.36
N CYS A 218 16.35 -5.52 2.22
CA CYS A 218 15.31 -5.70 1.20
C CYS A 218 15.34 -7.10 0.56
N TYR A 219 16.53 -7.69 0.42
CA TYR A 219 16.64 -9.07 -0.06
C TYR A 219 15.97 -10.06 0.91
N LEU A 220 16.31 -10.01 2.21
CA LEU A 220 15.73 -10.87 3.23
C LEU A 220 14.22 -10.63 3.43
N ASP A 221 13.79 -9.37 3.30
CA ASP A 221 12.41 -8.96 3.59
C ASP A 221 11.45 -9.25 2.42
N GLU A 222 11.90 -9.08 1.18
CA GLU A 222 11.02 -9.14 0.01
C GLU A 222 11.32 -10.30 -0.93
N ILE A 223 12.59 -10.69 -1.08
CA ILE A 223 13.04 -11.53 -2.20
C ILE A 223 13.34 -12.96 -1.79
N GLU A 224 14.00 -13.19 -0.66
CA GLU A 224 14.54 -14.51 -0.31
C GLU A 224 13.46 -15.60 -0.26
N LEU A 225 12.27 -15.24 0.22
CA LEU A 225 11.13 -16.15 0.28
C LEU A 225 10.22 -16.08 -0.97
N SER A 226 10.57 -15.27 -1.96
CA SER A 226 9.79 -15.15 -3.19
C SER A 226 10.10 -16.28 -4.20
N PRO A 227 9.21 -16.53 -5.18
CA PRO A 227 9.48 -17.43 -6.30
C PRO A 227 10.69 -17.00 -7.15
N TRP A 228 11.08 -15.72 -7.11
CA TRP A 228 12.15 -15.15 -7.91
C TRP A 228 13.49 -15.10 -7.18
N ARG A 229 13.64 -15.73 -5.99
CA ARG A 229 14.89 -15.72 -5.21
C ARG A 229 16.11 -16.09 -6.04
N GLU A 230 15.95 -17.06 -6.93
CA GLU A 230 17.04 -17.56 -7.77
C GLU A 230 17.45 -16.56 -8.84
N GLU A 231 16.68 -15.52 -9.12
CA GLU A 231 17.06 -14.49 -10.09
C GLU A 231 17.99 -13.42 -9.48
N PHE A 232 18.27 -13.51 -8.19
CA PHE A 232 19.14 -12.59 -7.47
C PHE A 232 20.42 -13.28 -7.01
N ILE A 233 21.52 -12.52 -7.06
CA ILE A 233 22.85 -12.94 -6.61
C ILE A 233 23.50 -11.83 -5.79
N PRO A 234 24.43 -12.17 -4.88
CA PRO A 234 25.30 -11.16 -4.27
C PRO A 234 26.01 -10.35 -5.35
N THR A 235 26.24 -9.06 -5.11
CA THR A 235 26.99 -8.23 -6.08
C THR A 235 28.38 -8.83 -6.31
N PRO A 236 28.80 -9.07 -7.57
CA PRO A 236 30.11 -9.69 -7.86
C PRO A 236 31.29 -8.92 -7.28
N THR A 237 31.16 -7.59 -7.19
CA THR A 237 32.12 -6.70 -6.56
C THR A 237 31.57 -6.19 -5.22
N LYS A 238 32.46 -6.11 -4.22
CA LYS A 238 32.15 -5.36 -3.00
C LYS A 238 32.04 -3.88 -3.36
N GLN A 239 31.18 -3.17 -2.63
CA GLN A 239 31.06 -1.73 -2.74
C GLN A 239 32.45 -1.07 -2.65
N PRO A 240 32.89 -0.32 -3.68
CA PRO A 240 34.16 0.39 -3.65
C PRO A 240 34.19 1.39 -2.48
N ARG A 241 35.33 1.52 -1.78
CA ARG A 241 35.45 2.43 -0.62
C ARG A 241 35.18 3.90 -0.98
N SER A 242 35.41 4.28 -2.23
CA SER A 242 35.18 5.62 -2.78
C SER A 242 33.72 5.88 -3.17
N GLU A 243 32.88 4.85 -3.24
CA GLU A 243 31.51 4.95 -3.74
C GLU A 243 30.49 4.81 -2.61
N LYS A 244 29.39 5.55 -2.74
CA LYS A 244 28.22 5.40 -1.88
C LYS A 244 27.09 4.81 -2.70
N TRP A 245 26.40 3.81 -2.17
CA TRP A 245 25.28 3.15 -2.83
C TRP A 245 23.99 3.38 -2.05
N SER A 246 22.87 3.42 -2.77
CA SER A 246 21.51 3.48 -2.22
C SER A 246 20.73 2.22 -2.62
N CYS A 247 19.68 1.86 -1.88
CA CYS A 247 18.89 0.69 -2.23
C CYS A 247 17.83 1.02 -3.29
N ASN A 248 18.00 0.49 -4.51
CA ASN A 248 17.07 0.72 -5.62
C ASN A 248 15.68 0.09 -5.40
N PHE A 249 15.56 -0.90 -4.51
CA PHE A 249 14.30 -1.59 -4.23
C PHE A 249 13.23 -0.67 -3.64
N THR A 250 13.64 0.46 -3.03
CA THR A 250 12.72 1.45 -2.44
C THR A 250 12.20 2.48 -3.44
N MET A 251 12.68 2.45 -4.68
CA MET A 251 12.13 3.29 -5.74
C MET A 251 10.70 2.83 -6.04
N VAL A 252 9.73 3.76 -6.02
CA VAL A 252 8.30 3.46 -6.18
C VAL A 252 8.03 2.54 -7.38
N GLY A 253 8.65 2.80 -8.53
CA GLY A 253 8.45 1.97 -9.71
C GLY A 253 9.09 0.58 -9.65
N VAL A 254 10.18 0.42 -8.90
CA VAL A 254 10.81 -0.89 -8.67
C VAL A 254 9.96 -1.71 -7.71
N ALA A 255 9.50 -1.10 -6.61
CA ALA A 255 8.59 -1.74 -5.66
C ALA A 255 7.28 -2.17 -6.33
N LEU A 256 6.67 -1.30 -7.13
CA LEU A 256 5.45 -1.62 -7.88
C LEU A 256 5.70 -2.76 -8.90
N ALA A 257 6.78 -2.69 -9.68
CA ALA A 257 7.11 -3.74 -10.63
C ALA A 257 7.35 -5.09 -9.94
N TRP A 258 7.92 -5.07 -8.73
CA TRP A 258 8.09 -6.26 -7.91
C TRP A 258 6.76 -6.86 -7.48
N GLU A 259 5.86 -6.06 -6.89
CA GLU A 259 4.52 -6.50 -6.49
C GLU A 259 3.73 -7.07 -7.66
N VAL A 260 3.76 -6.40 -8.82
CA VAL A 260 3.08 -6.86 -10.03
C VAL A 260 3.67 -8.16 -10.54
N SER A 261 5.01 -8.32 -10.51
CA SER A 261 5.68 -9.56 -10.92
C SER A 261 5.31 -10.77 -10.07
N LEU A 262 4.82 -10.56 -8.84
CA LEU A 262 4.35 -11.61 -7.93
C LEU A 262 2.84 -11.86 -8.04
N SER A 263 2.09 -10.93 -8.65
CA SER A 263 0.64 -11.07 -8.81
C SER A 263 0.27 -12.22 -9.74
N ASN A 264 -0.84 -12.90 -9.47
CA ASN A 264 -1.31 -14.03 -10.28
C ASN A 264 -1.58 -13.68 -11.76
N ASN A 265 -1.85 -12.40 -12.06
CA ASN A 265 -2.19 -11.94 -13.40
C ASN A 265 -0.96 -11.75 -14.31
N VAL A 266 0.21 -11.55 -13.72
CA VAL A 266 1.48 -11.36 -14.47
C VAL A 266 2.44 -12.49 -14.17
N LYS A 267 2.76 -12.73 -12.89
CA LYS A 267 3.65 -13.78 -12.39
C LYS A 267 4.87 -14.01 -13.30
N ASN A 268 5.61 -12.95 -13.58
CA ASN A 268 6.71 -12.95 -14.54
C ASN A 268 7.88 -12.06 -14.06
N PHE A 269 9.06 -12.67 -13.87
CA PHE A 269 10.27 -11.94 -13.49
C PHE A 269 10.77 -10.96 -14.57
N ASP A 270 10.61 -11.29 -15.85
CA ASP A 270 11.04 -10.42 -16.95
C ASP A 270 10.31 -9.08 -16.91
N HIS A 271 9.05 -9.06 -16.44
CA HIS A 271 8.30 -7.83 -16.21
C HIS A 271 8.99 -6.92 -15.19
N PHE A 272 9.40 -7.48 -14.05
CA PHE A 272 10.17 -6.77 -13.03
C PHE A 272 11.51 -6.29 -13.61
N TRP A 273 12.21 -7.15 -14.32
CA TRP A 273 13.51 -6.85 -14.90
C TRP A 273 13.43 -5.68 -15.89
N HIS A 274 12.48 -5.72 -16.84
CA HIS A 274 12.30 -4.68 -17.85
C HIS A 274 11.92 -3.32 -17.25
N CYS A 275 11.02 -3.30 -16.28
CA CYS A 275 10.62 -2.06 -15.59
C CYS A 275 11.77 -1.47 -14.77
N THR A 276 12.53 -2.33 -14.08
CA THR A 276 13.69 -1.92 -13.28
C THR A 276 14.82 -1.39 -14.15
N ASN A 277 15.12 -2.07 -15.26
CA ASN A 277 16.12 -1.61 -16.23
C ASN A 277 15.72 -0.27 -16.89
N ALA A 278 14.42 -0.06 -17.13
CA ALA A 278 13.93 1.24 -17.57
C ALA A 278 14.15 2.33 -16.50
N ALA A 279 13.94 2.02 -15.23
CA ALA A 279 14.15 2.95 -14.12
C ALA A 279 15.61 3.42 -13.97
N THR A 280 16.59 2.57 -14.32
CA THR A 280 18.01 2.93 -14.31
C THR A 280 18.48 3.61 -15.60
N LYS A 281 17.84 3.28 -16.74
CA LYS A 281 18.19 3.82 -18.06
C LYS A 281 17.64 5.22 -18.32
N PHE A 282 16.41 5.51 -17.91
CA PHE A 282 15.79 6.80 -18.15
C PHE A 282 16.18 7.82 -17.07
N SER A 283 16.28 9.10 -17.47
CA SER A 283 16.49 10.18 -16.52
C SER A 283 15.34 10.26 -15.51
N PRO A 284 15.58 10.64 -14.25
CA PRO A 284 14.50 10.85 -13.28
C PRO A 284 13.45 11.81 -13.84
N CYS A 285 12.17 11.56 -13.52
CA CYS A 285 11.11 12.49 -13.87
C CYS A 285 11.36 13.82 -13.15
N ARG A 286 11.49 14.92 -13.90
CA ARG A 286 11.62 16.27 -13.36
C ARG A 286 10.31 17.03 -13.49
N SER A 287 10.10 18.03 -12.63
CA SER A 287 9.00 18.99 -12.70
C SER A 287 9.10 19.92 -13.91
N GLU A 288 10.30 20.09 -14.46
CA GLU A 288 10.56 20.93 -15.61
C GLU A 288 9.90 20.39 -16.87
N VAL A 289 9.39 21.33 -17.65
CA VAL A 289 8.82 21.06 -18.96
C VAL A 289 9.93 20.69 -19.94
N MET A 290 9.85 19.50 -20.53
CA MET A 290 10.88 18.99 -21.43
C MET A 290 10.52 19.26 -22.90
N ASP A 291 11.32 20.10 -23.57
CA ASP A 291 11.19 20.36 -25.01
C ASP A 291 11.62 19.15 -25.85
N GLY A 292 10.86 18.83 -26.89
CA GLY A 292 11.16 17.77 -27.86
C GLY A 292 11.19 16.33 -27.30
N ALA A 293 10.71 16.11 -26.08
CA ALA A 293 10.69 14.78 -25.46
C ALA A 293 9.61 13.88 -26.07
N GLN A 294 9.83 12.57 -25.99
CA GLN A 294 8.82 11.55 -26.31
C GLN A 294 7.80 11.48 -25.16
N TRP A 295 6.52 11.68 -25.46
CA TRP A 295 5.45 11.64 -24.45
C TRP A 295 4.47 10.51 -24.74
N TYR A 296 3.88 9.97 -23.66
CA TYR A 296 2.87 8.92 -23.71
C TYR A 296 1.51 9.50 -23.32
N LYS A 297 0.49 9.24 -24.14
CA LYS A 297 -0.87 9.78 -23.99
C LYS A 297 -1.93 8.69 -24.02
N MET A 298 -3.10 9.02 -23.45
CA MET A 298 -4.32 8.23 -23.57
C MET A 298 -5.27 8.86 -24.58
N SER A 299 -5.95 8.04 -25.38
CA SER A 299 -6.95 8.55 -26.33
C SER A 299 -8.13 9.17 -25.58
N GLY A 300 -8.50 10.40 -25.96
CA GLY A 300 -9.62 11.15 -25.40
C GLY A 300 -9.28 12.01 -24.17
N ILE A 301 -8.00 12.19 -23.84
CA ILE A 301 -7.56 13.06 -22.74
C ILE A 301 -6.34 13.89 -23.21
N ASP A 302 -6.60 15.07 -23.76
CA ASP A 302 -5.54 15.87 -24.42
C ASP A 302 -4.48 16.40 -23.44
N ASN A 303 -4.90 16.78 -22.24
CA ASN A 303 -4.06 17.38 -21.20
C ASN A 303 -3.47 16.36 -20.22
N PHE A 304 -3.28 15.11 -20.67
CA PHE A 304 -2.68 14.06 -19.85
C PHE A 304 -1.48 13.43 -20.56
N THR A 305 -0.29 13.80 -20.10
CA THR A 305 0.99 13.38 -20.65
C THR A 305 1.86 12.69 -19.60
N ILE A 306 2.53 11.63 -20.01
CA ILE A 306 3.47 10.89 -19.17
C ILE A 306 4.85 10.86 -19.85
N CYS A 307 5.90 11.17 -19.08
CA CYS A 307 7.28 11.05 -19.56
C CYS A 307 7.69 9.56 -19.69
N PRO A 308 8.77 9.24 -20.43
CA PRO A 308 9.21 7.86 -20.58
C PRO A 308 9.45 7.14 -19.25
N THR A 309 10.06 7.82 -18.29
CA THR A 309 10.35 7.26 -16.96
C THR A 309 9.09 6.81 -16.25
N CYS A 310 8.12 7.71 -16.04
CA CYS A 310 6.86 7.35 -15.38
C CYS A 310 6.02 6.38 -16.20
N PHE A 311 6.12 6.40 -17.53
CA PHE A 311 5.42 5.43 -18.36
C PHE A 311 5.92 4.01 -18.08
N TYR A 312 7.23 3.77 -18.14
CA TYR A 312 7.76 2.43 -17.91
C TYR A 312 7.73 2.01 -16.43
N THR A 313 8.01 2.94 -15.51
CA THR A 313 8.15 2.59 -14.09
C THR A 313 6.83 2.61 -13.31
N ILE A 314 5.77 3.21 -13.86
CA ILE A 314 4.45 3.26 -13.21
C ILE A 314 3.38 2.57 -14.07
N ILE A 315 3.19 3.00 -15.31
CA ILE A 315 2.10 2.49 -16.16
C ILE A 315 2.38 1.07 -16.68
N VAL A 316 3.56 0.85 -17.26
CA VAL A 316 3.97 -0.49 -17.71
C VAL A 316 4.15 -1.39 -16.50
N ALA A 317 4.78 -0.89 -15.42
CA ALA A 317 4.88 -1.63 -14.16
C ALA A 317 3.50 -2.11 -13.67
N ALA A 318 2.46 -1.27 -13.70
CA ALA A 318 1.07 -1.64 -13.38
C ALA A 318 0.36 -2.50 -14.46
N ASN A 319 1.08 -2.94 -15.49
CA ASN A 319 0.59 -3.74 -16.61
C ASN A 319 -0.49 -3.05 -17.48
N PHE A 320 -0.41 -1.73 -17.64
CA PHE A 320 -1.37 -0.94 -18.43
C PHE A 320 -0.77 -0.22 -19.64
N GLY A 321 0.48 -0.52 -20.01
CA GLY A 321 1.21 0.13 -21.11
C GLY A 321 0.44 0.16 -22.44
N ARG A 322 -0.32 -0.89 -22.76
CA ARG A 322 -1.10 -1.03 -24.00
C ARG A 322 -2.18 0.04 -24.20
N HIS A 323 -2.56 0.76 -23.15
CA HIS A 323 -3.61 1.79 -23.22
C HIS A 323 -3.07 3.17 -23.61
N PHE A 324 -1.77 3.27 -23.85
CA PHE A 324 -1.10 4.51 -24.20
C PHE A 324 -0.48 4.41 -25.59
N TYR A 325 -0.38 5.56 -26.25
CA TYR A 325 0.35 5.71 -27.50
C TYR A 325 1.39 6.81 -27.37
N ILE A 326 2.39 6.77 -28.26
CA ILE A 326 3.46 7.76 -28.33
C ILE A 326 2.96 8.96 -29.13
N ASP A 327 3.14 10.15 -28.59
CA ASP A 327 2.88 11.41 -29.27
C ASP A 327 4.19 12.22 -29.34
N GLN A 328 4.50 12.76 -30.52
CA GLN A 328 5.67 13.62 -30.71
C GLN A 328 5.22 15.07 -30.60
N TYR A 329 5.60 15.74 -29.51
CA TYR A 329 5.28 17.15 -29.33
C TYR A 329 6.06 18.02 -30.33
N PRO A 330 5.43 19.06 -30.90
CA PRO A 330 6.14 20.10 -31.62
C PRO A 330 7.22 20.72 -30.72
N ARG A 331 8.38 21.07 -31.30
CA ARG A 331 9.42 21.82 -30.58
C ARG A 331 8.82 23.12 -30.01
N GLY A 332 9.11 23.41 -28.75
CA GLY A 332 8.62 24.56 -27.98
C GLY A 332 7.31 24.33 -27.23
N ALA A 333 6.66 23.16 -27.37
CA ALA A 333 5.43 22.87 -26.65
C ALA A 333 5.69 22.50 -25.20
N LEU A 334 4.99 23.16 -24.29
CA LEU A 334 5.19 22.95 -22.86
C LEU A 334 4.33 21.78 -22.34
N ALA A 335 4.95 20.67 -21.92
CA ALA A 335 4.28 19.52 -21.29
C ALA A 335 4.94 19.09 -19.97
N SER A 336 4.13 18.71 -19.00
CA SER A 336 4.55 18.20 -17.68
C SER A 336 4.06 16.77 -17.46
N CYS A 337 4.81 15.96 -16.72
CA CYS A 337 4.39 14.58 -16.44
C CYS A 337 3.29 14.53 -15.37
N ASN A 338 2.08 14.07 -15.74
CA ASN A 338 0.97 13.93 -14.79
C ASN A 338 1.19 12.84 -13.74
N MET A 339 2.04 11.86 -14.03
CA MET A 339 2.45 10.80 -13.09
C MET A 339 3.75 11.12 -12.35
N GLY A 340 4.36 12.29 -12.60
CA GLY A 340 5.58 12.71 -11.91
C GLY A 340 5.33 12.98 -10.42
N PRO A 341 6.36 12.87 -9.56
CA PRO A 341 6.20 13.04 -8.11
C PRO A 341 5.68 14.44 -7.71
N ASP A 342 6.03 15.47 -8.48
CA ASP A 342 5.60 16.86 -8.25
C ASP A 342 4.22 17.17 -8.85
N SER A 343 3.60 16.22 -9.54
CA SER A 343 2.23 16.39 -10.05
C SER A 343 1.26 16.56 -8.89
N PRO A 344 0.36 17.57 -8.92
CA PRO A 344 -0.58 17.82 -7.82
C PRO A 344 -1.54 16.63 -7.57
N ARG A 345 -1.67 15.74 -8.57
CA ARG A 345 -2.54 14.56 -8.52
C ARG A 345 -1.76 13.25 -8.37
N HIS A 346 -0.44 13.28 -8.22
CA HIS A 346 0.43 12.09 -8.24
C HIS A 346 -0.10 10.96 -7.33
N LYS A 347 -0.25 11.24 -6.03
CA LYS A 347 -0.72 10.24 -5.05
C LYS A 347 -2.09 9.67 -5.42
N ARG A 348 -3.02 10.53 -5.85
CA ARG A 348 -4.39 10.14 -6.19
C ARG A 348 -4.45 9.29 -7.46
N LEU A 349 -3.63 9.62 -8.45
CA LEU A 349 -3.48 8.84 -9.67
C LEU A 349 -2.87 7.47 -9.36
N LEU A 350 -1.87 7.39 -8.48
CA LEU A 350 -1.32 6.11 -8.02
C LEU A 350 -2.37 5.26 -7.30
N THR A 351 -3.14 5.83 -6.37
CA THR A 351 -4.22 5.11 -5.68
C THR A 351 -5.24 4.55 -6.68
N LYS A 352 -5.64 5.35 -7.70
CA LYS A 352 -6.60 4.88 -8.71
C LYS A 352 -6.00 3.90 -9.71
N LEU A 353 -4.70 3.97 -9.96
CA LEU A 353 -3.99 2.97 -10.75
C LEU A 353 -3.93 1.62 -10.01
N ALA A 354 -3.64 1.64 -8.71
CA ALA A 354 -3.67 0.46 -7.85
C ALA A 354 -5.07 -0.18 -7.81
N GLU A 355 -6.13 0.62 -7.63
CA GLU A 355 -7.52 0.13 -7.74
C GLU A 355 -7.79 -0.52 -9.10
N SER A 356 -7.34 0.11 -10.19
CA SER A 356 -7.51 -0.44 -11.54
C SER A 356 -6.76 -1.76 -11.70
N GLN A 357 -5.58 -1.88 -11.10
CA GLN A 357 -4.81 -3.12 -11.08
C GLN A 357 -5.52 -4.20 -10.27
N ASP A 358 -6.00 -3.91 -9.07
CA ASP A 358 -6.72 -4.87 -8.23
C ASP A 358 -7.98 -5.41 -8.93
N LEU A 359 -8.70 -4.51 -9.62
CA LEU A 359 -9.93 -4.83 -10.36
C LEU A 359 -9.67 -5.34 -11.78
N GLN A 360 -8.42 -5.30 -12.26
CA GLN A 360 -8.04 -5.58 -13.65
C GLN A 360 -8.86 -4.78 -14.68
N ASP A 361 -9.15 -3.52 -14.35
CA ASP A 361 -10.01 -2.64 -15.13
C ASP A 361 -9.39 -1.24 -15.28
N PHE A 362 -8.73 -1.01 -16.41
CA PHE A 362 -8.11 0.29 -16.74
C PHE A 362 -9.12 1.43 -16.88
N SER A 363 -10.41 1.14 -17.12
CA SER A 363 -11.42 2.19 -17.26
C SER A 363 -11.52 3.04 -15.99
N LYS A 364 -11.30 2.45 -14.81
CA LYS A 364 -11.31 3.18 -13.52
C LYS A 364 -10.26 4.29 -13.47
N PHE A 365 -9.03 3.98 -13.88
CA PHE A 365 -7.96 4.97 -13.98
C PHE A 365 -8.27 6.01 -15.07
N LYS A 366 -8.70 5.56 -16.26
CA LYS A 366 -8.97 6.44 -17.39
C LYS A 366 -10.10 7.44 -17.09
N GLU A 367 -11.22 6.99 -16.54
CA GLU A 367 -12.36 7.83 -16.16
C GLU A 367 -11.96 8.85 -15.08
N PHE A 368 -11.17 8.41 -14.10
CA PHE A 368 -10.65 9.31 -13.07
C PHE A 368 -9.75 10.39 -13.66
N ALA A 369 -8.80 10.01 -14.52
CA ALA A 369 -7.90 10.94 -15.20
C ALA A 369 -8.66 11.91 -16.11
N TYR A 370 -9.60 11.40 -16.91
CA TYR A 370 -10.45 12.21 -17.80
C TYR A 370 -11.24 13.23 -16.99
N THR A 371 -11.98 12.80 -15.98
CA THR A 371 -12.85 13.71 -15.22
C THR A 371 -12.04 14.80 -14.53
N ARG A 372 -10.82 14.51 -14.08
CA ARG A 372 -9.95 15.49 -13.41
C ARG A 372 -9.19 16.37 -14.41
N SER A 373 -9.09 15.99 -15.68
CA SER A 373 -8.60 16.88 -16.73
C SER A 373 -9.55 18.03 -17.07
N LEU A 374 -10.83 17.94 -16.67
CA LEU A 374 -11.86 18.94 -16.97
C LEU A 374 -11.76 20.21 -16.10
N PHE A 375 -11.00 20.18 -15.01
CA PHE A 375 -10.86 21.29 -14.08
C PHE A 375 -9.44 21.35 -13.48
N PRO A 376 -8.99 22.51 -12.99
CA PRO A 376 -7.68 22.65 -12.37
C PRO A 376 -7.55 21.85 -11.07
N PRO A 377 -6.32 21.49 -10.66
CA PRO A 377 -6.08 20.83 -9.37
C PRO A 377 -6.51 21.72 -8.21
N CYS A 378 -6.83 21.12 -7.07
CA CYS A 378 -7.10 21.86 -5.85
C CYS A 378 -5.92 22.79 -5.50
N PRO A 379 -6.15 24.09 -5.25
CA PRO A 379 -5.09 25.05 -4.90
C PRO A 379 -4.55 24.84 -3.49
N ALA A 380 -5.09 23.86 -2.76
CA ALA A 380 -4.84 23.61 -1.35
C ALA A 380 -5.09 24.87 -0.49
N ASN A 381 -4.14 25.23 0.35
CA ASN A 381 -4.14 26.45 1.15
C ASN A 381 -3.61 27.69 0.39
N THR A 382 -3.32 27.56 -0.90
CA THR A 382 -2.88 28.69 -1.72
C THR A 382 -4.10 29.52 -2.10
N SER A 383 -4.03 30.82 -1.84
CA SER A 383 -5.09 31.75 -2.22
C SER A 383 -4.98 32.08 -3.71
N VAL A 384 -6.04 31.79 -4.48
CA VAL A 384 -6.05 31.91 -5.95
C VAL A 384 -7.33 32.60 -6.43
N LYS A 385 -7.25 33.23 -7.61
CA LYS A 385 -8.38 33.87 -8.29
C LYS A 385 -8.83 33.04 -9.50
N GLY A 386 -10.06 33.28 -9.96
CA GLY A 386 -10.54 32.73 -11.25
C GLY A 386 -10.85 31.23 -11.23
N LEU A 387 -11.02 30.65 -10.04
CA LEU A 387 -11.54 29.29 -9.88
C LEU A 387 -13.02 29.31 -9.55
N LYS A 388 -13.69 28.20 -9.87
CA LYS A 388 -15.06 27.93 -9.42
C LYS A 388 -15.05 27.40 -7.99
N TRP A 389 -15.89 27.99 -7.16
CA TRP A 389 -16.08 27.65 -5.76
C TRP A 389 -17.47 27.10 -5.48
N TYR A 390 -17.55 26.20 -4.51
CA TYR A 390 -18.78 25.56 -4.04
C TYR A 390 -18.82 25.64 -2.53
N GLY A 391 -19.97 25.82 -1.90
CA GLY A 391 -20.02 25.96 -0.45
C GLY A 391 -21.14 26.84 0.09
N THR A 392 -20.83 27.61 1.13
CA THR A 392 -21.65 28.63 1.78
C THR A 392 -20.82 29.91 1.98
N ASP A 393 -21.42 30.96 2.56
CA ASP A 393 -20.72 32.23 2.82
C ASP A 393 -19.51 32.10 3.78
N SER A 394 -19.48 31.04 4.59
CA SER A 394 -18.42 30.79 5.58
C SER A 394 -17.54 29.59 5.26
N PHE A 395 -17.80 28.90 4.15
CA PHE A 395 -17.13 27.65 3.79
C PHE A 395 -17.08 27.52 2.27
N ILE A 396 -15.89 27.41 1.69
CA ILE A 396 -15.71 27.29 0.25
C ILE A 396 -14.74 26.19 -0.12
N VAL A 397 -15.07 25.45 -1.17
CA VAL A 397 -14.27 24.35 -1.69
C VAL A 397 -14.09 24.47 -3.19
N CYS A 398 -12.93 24.08 -3.69
CA CYS A 398 -12.67 24.08 -5.13
C CYS A 398 -13.48 22.98 -5.85
N GLU A 399 -13.64 23.12 -7.16
CA GLU A 399 -14.39 22.16 -8.01
C GLU A 399 -13.91 20.70 -7.86
N GLU A 400 -12.61 20.48 -7.68
CA GLU A 400 -12.05 19.15 -7.46
C GLU A 400 -12.54 18.55 -6.13
N CYS A 401 -12.37 19.27 -5.02
CA CYS A 401 -12.79 18.79 -3.70
C CYS A 401 -14.32 18.70 -3.57
N TYR A 402 -15.06 19.59 -4.22
CA TYR A 402 -16.51 19.45 -4.36
C TYR A 402 -16.85 18.11 -5.02
N THR A 403 -16.27 17.81 -6.17
CA THR A 403 -16.56 16.60 -6.94
C THR A 403 -16.20 15.32 -6.17
N ASP A 404 -15.10 15.34 -5.41
CA ASP A 404 -14.56 14.16 -4.73
C ASP A 404 -15.18 13.86 -3.36
N VAL A 405 -15.52 14.91 -2.61
CA VAL A 405 -15.83 14.80 -1.18
C VAL A 405 -17.24 15.28 -0.88
N VAL A 406 -17.58 16.48 -1.38
CA VAL A 406 -18.85 17.13 -1.00
C VAL A 406 -20.02 16.58 -1.81
N LYS A 407 -19.92 16.57 -3.15
CA LYS A 407 -20.97 16.14 -4.06
C LYS A 407 -21.56 14.76 -3.74
N PRO A 408 -20.78 13.73 -3.37
CA PRO A 408 -21.33 12.42 -3.06
C PRO A 408 -21.77 12.27 -1.58
N SER A 409 -21.71 13.34 -0.77
CA SER A 409 -22.08 13.30 0.65
C SER A 409 -23.52 13.74 0.92
N SER A 410 -24.05 13.40 2.11
CA SER A 410 -25.40 13.76 2.56
C SER A 410 -25.62 15.28 2.63
N LEU A 411 -24.56 16.04 2.94
CA LEU A 411 -24.58 17.49 3.07
C LEU A 411 -24.43 18.26 1.73
N ALA A 412 -24.26 17.57 0.59
CA ALA A 412 -24.09 18.23 -0.72
C ALA A 412 -25.23 19.22 -1.04
N ASN A 413 -26.46 18.86 -0.64
CA ASN A 413 -27.66 19.65 -0.92
C ASN A 413 -27.83 20.86 0.02
N ALA A 414 -27.00 20.99 1.06
CA ALA A 414 -27.04 22.11 2.00
C ALA A 414 -26.19 23.31 1.54
N LEU A 415 -25.40 23.16 0.46
CA LEU A 415 -24.60 24.24 -0.08
C LEU A 415 -25.49 25.31 -0.73
N THR A 416 -25.10 26.57 -0.63
CA THR A 416 -25.78 27.72 -1.26
C THR A 416 -25.01 28.26 -2.46
N ILE A 417 -23.70 28.01 -2.53
CA ILE A 417 -22.80 28.42 -3.61
C ILE A 417 -22.52 27.20 -4.50
N HIS A 418 -22.80 27.33 -5.80
CA HIS A 418 -22.63 26.25 -6.78
C HIS A 418 -21.85 26.72 -8.01
N GLY A 419 -20.53 26.57 -7.96
CA GLY A 419 -19.65 26.85 -9.10
C GLY A 419 -19.52 28.34 -9.40
N SER A 420 -19.59 29.21 -8.39
CA SER A 420 -19.41 30.64 -8.58
C SER A 420 -17.95 30.96 -8.85
N LEU A 421 -17.69 31.86 -9.79
CA LEU A 421 -16.37 32.44 -9.98
C LEU A 421 -16.17 33.53 -8.93
N SER A 422 -15.14 33.37 -8.10
CA SER A 422 -14.71 34.43 -7.17
C SER A 422 -13.58 35.24 -7.81
N GLU A 423 -13.75 36.56 -7.84
CA GLU A 423 -12.66 37.50 -8.19
C GLU A 423 -11.72 37.75 -7.00
N ASP A 424 -12.22 37.49 -5.78
CA ASP A 424 -11.43 37.57 -4.56
C ASP A 424 -10.55 36.32 -4.41
N PRO A 425 -9.29 36.48 -3.96
CA PRO A 425 -8.41 35.36 -3.67
C PRO A 425 -9.01 34.46 -2.59
N ALA A 426 -9.13 33.18 -2.91
CA ALA A 426 -9.68 32.17 -2.00
C ALA A 426 -8.83 30.89 -2.00
N SER A 427 -8.86 30.16 -0.88
CA SER A 427 -8.27 28.82 -0.73
C SER A 427 -9.36 27.78 -0.47
N CYS A 428 -9.04 26.49 -0.67
CA CYS A 428 -10.01 25.41 -0.46
C CYS A 428 -10.05 24.99 1.00
N ASP A 429 -11.21 24.98 1.65
CA ASP A 429 -11.33 24.67 3.09
C ASP A 429 -11.17 23.18 3.41
N ILE A 430 -11.42 22.28 2.46
CA ILE A 430 -11.28 20.81 2.64
C ILE A 430 -10.06 20.23 1.93
N TYR A 431 -9.02 21.04 1.76
CA TYR A 431 -7.80 20.60 1.06
C TYR A 431 -7.05 19.46 1.75
N SER A 432 -7.09 19.39 3.09
CA SER A 432 -6.32 18.43 3.87
C SER A 432 -7.11 17.15 4.20
N LEU A 433 -6.40 16.04 4.45
CA LEU A 433 -7.03 14.79 4.90
C LEU A 433 -7.80 14.97 6.22
N ARG A 434 -7.27 15.80 7.13
CA ARG A 434 -7.95 16.13 8.40
C ARG A 434 -9.30 16.78 8.15
N MET A 435 -9.36 17.81 7.29
CA MET A 435 -10.62 18.50 7.00
C MET A 435 -11.61 17.60 6.27
N LYS A 436 -11.12 16.71 5.40
CA LYS A 436 -11.97 15.69 4.75
C LYS A 436 -12.57 14.70 5.75
N ARG A 437 -11.82 14.31 6.80
CA ARG A 437 -12.34 13.47 7.89
C ARG A 437 -13.42 14.20 8.70
N ILE A 438 -13.17 15.45 9.08
CA ILE A 438 -14.16 16.28 9.79
C ILE A 438 -15.44 16.43 8.95
N TRP A 439 -15.31 16.66 7.63
CA TRP A 439 -16.46 16.68 6.73
C TRP A 439 -17.23 15.36 6.73
N ALA A 440 -16.51 14.23 6.63
CA ALA A 440 -17.11 12.91 6.64
C ALA A 440 -17.82 12.58 7.97
N GLU A 441 -17.29 13.02 9.11
CA GLU A 441 -17.91 12.86 10.44
C GLU A 441 -19.20 13.68 10.60
N ALA A 442 -19.32 14.79 9.85
CA ALA A 442 -20.50 15.64 9.86
C ALA A 442 -21.62 15.14 8.93
N CYS A 443 -21.31 14.24 8.00
CA CYS A 443 -22.24 13.68 7.01
C CYS A 443 -22.94 12.43 7.53
#